data_AF-A0A4Q0P463-F1
#
_entry.id   AF-A0A4Q0P463-F1
#
_cell.length_a   1.000
_cell.length_b   1.000
_cell.length_c   1.000
_cell.angle_alpha   90.00
_cell.angle_beta   90.00
_cell.angle_gamma   90.00
#
_symmetry.space_group_name_H-M   'P 1'
#
loop_
_entity.id
_entity.type
_entity.pdbx_description
1 polymer ?
#
loop_
_entity_poly.entity_id
_entity_poly.type
_entity_poly.pdbx_seq_one_letter_code
_entity_poly.pdbx_strand_id
1 'polypeptide(L)'
;MTNLELTIIEKIKKELNISDEVSIIELHDKLYKERNLTHPDKVDEKLKEKAKERFSILNNLLKELKIYIDRHNLKSSSSLILFENDYEKINDRSKILRLEKDILDLKKVIKKQEKENKKLKSTLKKIQKDKSQELTDKLKNYYEPKRSSFLVLGISAFLLILINISVQIQRLSAIFLDFLPIKLDYFNLVLIIILGFIFLSLLYKNFKYRKIQNITEELKSPSFITTFCHIYAKEHEDYFETKFFLESSIERSITNRHANKKFKNQSWHKKDRIIKRIIEVLEDRIKNPIGINDQKSLNYLKDIFIYNLITKGYIRFGKSNNLDREFLIE
;
A
#
# COMPACT_ATOMS: atom_id res chain seq x y z
N MET A 1 -68.75 6.63 22.28
CA MET A 1 -67.60 6.07 21.53
C MET A 1 -66.33 6.43 22.26
N THR A 2 -65.52 5.41 22.52
CA THR A 2 -64.46 5.27 23.53
C THR A 2 -63.10 5.78 23.05
N ASN A 3 -62.43 6.58 23.87
CA ASN A 3 -60.98 6.69 23.90
C ASN A 3 -60.54 6.83 25.36
N LEU A 4 -60.68 5.73 26.11
CA LEU A 4 -60.08 5.61 27.44
C LEU A 4 -58.62 5.16 27.21
N GLU A 5 -57.70 6.10 27.36
CA GLU A 5 -56.28 5.79 27.43
C GLU A 5 -56.04 4.86 28.63
N LEU A 6 -55.79 3.58 28.35
CA LEU A 6 -55.46 2.59 29.39
C LEU A 6 -54.23 3.06 30.17
N THR A 7 -54.32 3.03 31.50
CA THR A 7 -53.18 3.30 32.38
C THR A 7 -52.04 2.33 32.10
N ILE A 8 -50.77 2.71 32.35
CA ILE A 8 -49.58 1.88 32.04
C ILE A 8 -49.69 0.47 32.65
N ILE A 9 -50.29 0.36 33.84
CA ILE A 9 -50.55 -0.90 34.53
C ILE A 9 -51.53 -1.78 33.74
N GLU A 10 -52.62 -1.21 33.21
CA GLU A 10 -53.61 -1.95 32.42
C GLU A 10 -53.04 -2.41 31.07
N LYS A 11 -52.19 -1.59 30.43
CA LYS A 11 -51.48 -2.01 29.20
C LYS A 11 -50.59 -3.22 29.45
N ILE A 12 -49.87 -3.23 30.57
CA ILE A 12 -48.98 -4.33 30.94
C ILE A 12 -49.77 -5.58 31.34
N LYS A 13 -50.86 -5.42 32.11
CA LYS A 13 -51.75 -6.55 32.47
C LYS A 13 -52.36 -7.20 31.24
N LYS A 14 -52.79 -6.40 30.26
CA LYS A 14 -53.33 -6.89 28.99
C LYS A 14 -52.28 -7.65 28.18
N GLU A 15 -51.04 -7.14 28.10
CA GLU A 15 -49.96 -7.78 27.36
C GLU A 15 -49.49 -9.10 28.00
N LEU A 16 -49.58 -9.20 29.33
CA LEU A 16 -49.21 -10.38 30.12
C LEU A 16 -50.39 -11.34 30.39
N ASN A 17 -51.60 -11.03 29.93
CA ASN A 17 -52.83 -11.78 30.24
C ASN A 17 -53.06 -11.99 31.75
N ILE A 18 -52.87 -10.95 32.58
CA ILE A 18 -53.08 -11.00 34.03
C ILE A 18 -54.43 -10.36 34.36
N SER A 19 -55.36 -11.15 34.93
CA SER A 19 -56.67 -10.70 35.41
C SER A 19 -56.64 -10.14 36.84
N ASP A 20 -55.66 -10.54 37.64
CA ASP A 20 -55.69 -10.35 39.09
C ASP A 20 -55.13 -8.98 39.52
N GLU A 21 -55.44 -8.57 40.75
CA GLU A 21 -54.71 -7.48 41.41
C GLU A 21 -53.30 -7.95 41.75
N VAL A 22 -52.30 -7.27 41.20
CA VAL A 22 -50.89 -7.61 41.31
C VAL A 22 -50.13 -6.35 41.67
N SER A 23 -49.19 -6.46 42.61
CA SER A 23 -48.34 -5.33 43.02
C SER A 23 -47.53 -4.80 41.84
N ILE A 24 -47.26 -3.49 41.81
CA ILE A 24 -46.47 -2.84 40.75
C ILE A 24 -45.08 -3.48 40.62
N ILE A 25 -44.49 -3.92 41.74
CA ILE A 25 -43.18 -4.59 41.79
C ILE A 25 -43.26 -5.99 41.18
N GLU A 26 -44.30 -6.75 41.53
CA GLU A 26 -44.56 -8.09 40.96
C GLU A 26 -44.85 -8.01 39.46
N LEU A 27 -45.54 -6.95 39.03
CA LEU A 27 -45.81 -6.67 37.62
C LEU A 27 -44.50 -6.42 36.85
N HIS A 28 -43.57 -5.65 37.44
CA HIS A 28 -42.24 -5.45 36.87
C HIS A 28 -41.43 -6.76 36.81
N ASP A 29 -41.49 -7.60 37.85
CA ASP A 29 -40.82 -8.90 37.87
C ASP A 29 -41.36 -9.87 36.82
N LYS A 30 -42.69 -9.96 36.66
CA LYS A 30 -43.33 -10.77 35.61
C LYS A 30 -42.97 -10.26 34.21
N LEU A 31 -43.01 -8.95 33.99
CA LEU A 31 -42.67 -8.33 32.71
C LEU A 31 -41.19 -8.54 32.33
N TYR A 32 -40.28 -8.42 33.29
CA TYR A 32 -38.86 -8.67 33.09
C TYR A 32 -38.57 -10.15 32.75
N LYS A 33 -39.24 -11.09 33.42
CA LYS A 33 -39.12 -12.53 33.13
C LYS A 33 -39.61 -12.85 31.72
N GLU A 34 -40.80 -12.36 31.34
CA GLU A 34 -41.36 -12.57 30.00
C GLU A 34 -40.49 -11.96 28.89
N ARG A 35 -39.94 -10.76 29.11
CA ARG A 35 -38.95 -10.14 28.20
C ARG A 35 -37.74 -11.06 27.99
N ASN A 36 -37.22 -11.69 29.05
CA ASN A 36 -36.06 -12.56 28.96
C ASN A 36 -36.36 -13.93 28.34
N LEU A 37 -37.62 -14.41 28.43
CA LEU A 37 -38.07 -15.63 27.77
C LEU A 37 -38.26 -15.42 26.26
N THR A 38 -38.72 -14.23 25.88
CA THR A 38 -38.93 -13.81 24.49
C THR A 38 -37.68 -13.26 23.80
N HIS A 39 -36.50 -13.40 24.40
CA HIS A 39 -35.26 -12.89 23.83
C HIS A 39 -34.95 -13.58 22.48
N PRO A 40 -34.67 -12.84 21.38
CA PRO A 40 -34.46 -13.42 20.04
C PRO A 40 -33.35 -14.48 19.96
N ASP A 41 -32.36 -14.40 20.84
CA ASP A 41 -31.26 -15.38 20.92
C ASP A 41 -31.67 -16.74 21.51
N LYS A 42 -32.86 -16.85 22.12
CA LYS A 42 -33.37 -18.11 22.71
C LYS A 42 -34.33 -18.87 21.80
N VAL A 43 -34.62 -18.34 20.61
CA VAL A 43 -35.65 -18.86 19.71
C VAL A 43 -35.07 -19.17 18.33
N ASP A 44 -35.62 -20.18 17.68
CA ASP A 44 -35.17 -20.64 16.36
C ASP A 44 -35.27 -19.55 15.28
N GLU A 45 -34.44 -19.69 14.23
CA GLU A 45 -34.28 -18.71 13.14
C GLU A 45 -35.62 -18.27 12.51
N LYS A 46 -36.59 -19.19 12.41
CA LYS A 46 -37.93 -18.94 11.83
C LYS A 46 -38.85 -18.08 12.70
N LEU A 47 -38.58 -17.97 14.01
CA LEU A 47 -39.39 -17.24 14.98
C LEU A 47 -38.71 -15.95 15.47
N LYS A 48 -37.46 -15.69 15.05
CA LYS A 48 -36.66 -14.53 15.49
C LYS A 48 -37.33 -13.18 15.23
N GLU A 49 -38.00 -13.00 14.09
CA GLU A 49 -38.65 -11.71 13.79
C GLU A 49 -39.82 -11.44 14.74
N LYS A 50 -40.73 -12.40 14.93
CA LYS A 50 -41.83 -12.29 15.89
C LYS A 50 -41.34 -12.12 17.32
N ALA A 51 -40.27 -12.82 17.71
CA ALA A 51 -39.64 -12.67 19.00
C ALA A 51 -39.03 -11.28 19.19
N LYS A 52 -38.41 -10.70 18.16
CA LYS A 52 -37.81 -9.36 18.19
C LYS A 52 -38.85 -8.26 18.34
N GLU A 53 -39.98 -8.37 17.63
CA GLU A 53 -41.11 -7.45 17.79
C GLU A 53 -41.68 -7.51 19.21
N ARG A 54 -41.98 -8.72 19.70
CA ARG A 54 -42.52 -8.92 21.05
C ARG A 54 -41.56 -8.47 22.14
N PHE A 55 -40.28 -8.77 22.00
CA PHE A 55 -39.22 -8.29 22.88
C PHE A 55 -39.13 -6.76 22.91
N SER A 56 -39.30 -6.11 21.75
CA SER A 56 -39.30 -4.64 21.66
C SER A 56 -40.49 -4.02 22.40
N ILE A 57 -41.69 -4.60 22.25
CA ILE A 57 -42.90 -4.16 22.95
C ILE A 57 -42.71 -4.28 24.46
N LEU A 58 -42.30 -5.45 24.94
CA LEU A 58 -42.07 -5.71 26.37
C LEU A 58 -40.98 -4.80 26.96
N ASN A 59 -39.93 -4.51 26.19
CA ASN A 59 -38.86 -3.61 26.64
C ASN A 59 -39.31 -2.14 26.73
N ASN A 60 -40.20 -1.69 25.84
CA ASN A 60 -40.78 -0.35 25.93
C ASN A 60 -41.71 -0.24 27.15
N LEU A 61 -42.56 -1.25 27.37
CA LEU A 61 -43.42 -1.31 28.55
C LEU A 61 -42.62 -1.34 29.87
N LEU A 62 -41.47 -2.02 29.91
CA LEU A 62 -40.55 -1.99 31.06
C LEU A 62 -40.03 -0.58 31.36
N LYS A 63 -39.66 0.18 30.33
CA LYS A 63 -39.19 1.57 30.50
C LYS A 63 -40.30 2.47 31.00
N GLU A 64 -41.49 2.37 30.42
CA GLU A 64 -42.66 3.14 30.84
C GLU A 64 -43.06 2.82 32.28
N LEU A 65 -43.05 1.54 32.67
CA LEU A 65 -43.32 1.11 34.04
C LEU A 65 -42.29 1.66 35.02
N LYS A 66 -41.00 1.65 34.66
CA LYS A 66 -39.97 2.25 35.52
C LYS A 66 -40.20 3.75 35.74
N ILE A 67 -40.48 4.51 34.68
CA ILE A 67 -40.76 5.95 34.79
C ILE A 67 -41.97 6.19 35.71
N TYR A 68 -42.98 5.33 35.64
CA TYR A 68 -44.14 5.38 36.52
C TYR A 68 -43.76 5.12 37.99
N ILE A 69 -42.95 4.09 38.27
CA ILE A 69 -42.46 3.75 39.61
C ILE A 69 -41.61 4.88 40.20
N ASP A 70 -40.65 5.41 39.43
CA ASP A 70 -39.76 6.49 39.86
C ASP A 70 -40.58 7.74 40.27
N ARG A 71 -41.63 8.08 39.52
CA ARG A 71 -42.54 9.21 39.83
C ARG A 71 -43.39 8.98 41.07
N HIS A 72 -43.80 7.74 41.33
CA HIS A 72 -44.66 7.41 42.46
C HIS A 72 -43.86 7.34 43.78
N ASN A 73 -42.63 6.84 43.72
CA ASN A 73 -41.73 6.78 44.88
C ASN A 73 -41.24 8.15 45.35
N LEU A 74 -41.03 9.11 44.44
CA LEU A 74 -40.69 10.50 44.78
C LEU A 74 -41.78 11.23 45.60
N LYS A 75 -43.03 10.73 45.61
CA LYS A 75 -44.17 11.34 46.34
C LYS A 75 -44.44 10.71 47.71
N SER A 76 -43.92 9.51 48.01
CA SER A 76 -44.21 8.77 49.24
C SER A 76 -42.98 8.71 50.15
N SER A 77 -42.75 9.75 50.95
CA SER A 77 -41.57 9.86 51.82
C SER A 77 -41.64 9.00 53.10
N SER A 78 -42.79 8.42 53.45
CA SER A 78 -43.02 7.75 54.73
C SER A 78 -42.89 6.22 54.72
N SER A 79 -42.65 5.59 53.56
CA SER A 79 -42.56 4.13 53.40
C SER A 79 -41.17 3.63 52.95
N LEU A 80 -40.15 4.50 52.94
CA LEU A 80 -38.86 4.27 52.29
C LEU A 80 -38.15 2.97 52.69
N ILE A 81 -38.17 2.58 53.97
CA ILE A 81 -37.39 1.44 54.49
C ILE A 81 -37.93 0.07 54.01
N LEU A 82 -39.23 -0.07 53.77
CA LEU A 82 -39.83 -1.35 53.34
C LEU A 82 -39.71 -1.59 51.83
N PHE A 83 -39.50 -0.54 51.04
CA PHE A 83 -39.46 -0.62 49.57
C PHE A 83 -38.06 -0.41 48.98
N GLU A 84 -37.05 -0.12 49.81
CA GLU A 84 -35.68 0.20 49.37
C GLU A 84 -35.06 -0.94 48.56
N ASN A 85 -35.11 -2.18 49.07
CA ASN A 85 -34.56 -3.37 48.39
C ASN A 85 -35.23 -3.65 47.03
N ASP A 86 -36.55 -3.50 46.94
CA ASP A 86 -37.28 -3.77 45.70
C ASP A 86 -37.06 -2.68 44.65
N TYR A 87 -36.94 -1.43 45.10
CA TYR A 87 -36.60 -0.31 44.22
C TYR A 87 -35.15 -0.40 43.71
N GLU A 88 -34.18 -0.75 44.57
CA GLU A 88 -32.81 -1.02 44.16
C GLU A 88 -32.75 -2.12 43.09
N LYS A 89 -33.48 -3.22 43.29
CA LYS A 89 -33.60 -4.31 42.32
C LYS A 89 -34.16 -3.87 40.96
N ILE A 90 -35.17 -2.99 40.96
CA ILE A 90 -35.71 -2.39 39.73
C ILE A 90 -34.66 -1.50 39.06
N ASN A 91 -33.94 -0.70 39.85
CA ASN A 91 -32.93 0.21 39.34
C ASN A 91 -31.74 -0.55 38.72
N ASP A 92 -31.26 -1.60 39.38
CA ASP A 92 -30.21 -2.48 38.89
C ASP A 92 -30.59 -3.16 37.58
N ARG A 93 -31.80 -3.70 37.48
CA ARG A 93 -32.28 -4.30 36.22
C ARG A 93 -32.36 -3.30 35.09
N SER A 94 -32.76 -2.06 35.39
CA SER A 94 -32.75 -0.99 34.40
C SER A 94 -31.33 -0.56 34.01
N LYS A 95 -30.38 -0.59 34.94
CA LYS A 95 -28.96 -0.38 34.65
C LYS A 95 -28.42 -1.49 33.74
N ILE A 96 -28.78 -2.75 34.00
CA ILE A 96 -28.46 -3.89 33.13
C ILE A 96 -29.02 -3.66 31.72
N LEU A 97 -30.28 -3.27 31.58
CA LEU A 97 -30.89 -2.95 30.27
C LEU A 97 -30.16 -1.83 29.52
N ARG A 98 -29.71 -0.79 30.23
CA ARG A 98 -28.91 0.30 29.63
C ARG A 98 -27.55 -0.24 29.16
N LEU A 99 -26.86 -1.00 29.99
CA LEU A 99 -25.57 -1.60 29.66
C LEU A 99 -25.68 -2.59 28.49
N GLU A 100 -26.74 -3.40 28.40
CA GLU A 100 -27.00 -4.29 27.26
C GLU A 100 -27.16 -3.49 25.95
N LYS A 101 -27.86 -2.35 26.00
CA LYS A 101 -27.99 -1.45 24.86
C LYS A 101 -26.63 -0.85 24.47
N ASP A 102 -25.87 -0.37 25.45
CA ASP A 102 -24.55 0.21 25.21
C ASP A 102 -23.59 -0.82 24.60
N ILE A 103 -23.62 -2.07 25.07
CA ILE A 103 -22.87 -3.19 24.48
C ILE A 103 -23.26 -3.42 23.03
N LEU A 104 -24.56 -3.41 22.70
CA LEU A 104 -25.03 -3.58 21.32
C LEU A 104 -24.56 -2.42 20.42
N ASP A 105 -24.63 -1.19 20.90
CA ASP A 105 -24.21 -0.02 20.14
C ASP A 105 -22.68 0.03 19.97
N LEU A 106 -21.90 -0.30 21.00
CA LEU A 106 -20.46 -0.48 20.91
C LEU A 106 -20.07 -1.59 19.91
N LYS A 107 -20.77 -2.73 19.92
CA LYS A 107 -20.56 -3.80 18.92
C LYS A 107 -20.80 -3.32 17.49
N LYS A 108 -21.81 -2.47 17.27
CA LYS A 108 -22.04 -1.85 15.94
C LYS A 108 -20.90 -0.92 15.56
N VAL A 109 -20.40 -0.11 16.49
CA VAL A 109 -19.25 0.80 16.27
C VAL A 109 -18.00 0.02 15.91
N ILE A 110 -17.67 -1.04 16.66
CA ILE A 110 -16.53 -1.93 16.37
C ILE A 110 -16.67 -2.51 14.96
N LYS A 111 -17.84 -3.06 14.62
CA LYS A 111 -18.08 -3.63 13.28
C LYS A 111 -17.95 -2.59 12.16
N LYS A 112 -18.34 -1.33 12.42
CA LYS A 112 -18.15 -0.21 11.48
C LYS A 112 -16.67 0.13 11.32
N GLN A 113 -15.94 0.27 12.42
CA GLN A 113 -14.50 0.55 12.42
C GLN A 113 -13.70 -0.57 11.74
N GLU A 114 -14.06 -1.84 11.94
CA GLU A 114 -13.44 -2.98 11.24
C GLU A 114 -13.64 -2.91 9.73
N LYS A 115 -14.84 -2.56 9.27
CA LYS A 115 -15.14 -2.36 7.84
C LYS A 115 -14.33 -1.19 7.27
N GLU A 116 -14.27 -0.08 7.99
CA GLU A 116 -13.48 1.09 7.60
C GLU A 116 -11.99 0.74 7.54
N ASN A 117 -11.45 0.05 8.54
CA ASN A 117 -10.07 -0.45 8.55
C ASN A 117 -9.78 -1.38 7.37
N LYS A 118 -10.68 -2.30 7.03
CA LYS A 118 -10.55 -3.16 5.85
C LYS A 118 -10.53 -2.34 4.56
N LYS A 119 -11.39 -1.32 4.44
CA LYS A 119 -11.45 -0.41 3.29
C LYS A 119 -10.19 0.45 3.17
N LEU A 120 -9.69 0.99 4.28
CA LEU A 120 -8.47 1.78 4.31
C LEU A 120 -7.24 0.93 3.93
N LYS A 121 -7.12 -0.29 4.49
CA LYS A 121 -6.06 -1.23 4.12
C LYS A 121 -6.06 -1.57 2.63
N SER A 122 -7.23 -1.82 2.03
CA SER A 122 -7.31 -2.12 0.59
C SER A 122 -6.98 -0.90 -0.27
N THR A 123 -7.41 0.30 0.15
CA THR A 123 -7.10 1.56 -0.52
C THR A 123 -5.60 1.87 -0.48
N LEU A 124 -4.95 1.68 0.68
CA LEU A 124 -3.50 1.83 0.82
C LEU A 124 -2.73 0.88 -0.11
N LYS A 125 -3.11 -0.41 -0.16
CA LYS A 125 -2.49 -1.38 -1.07
C LYS A 125 -2.62 -0.96 -2.54
N LYS A 126 -3.78 -0.42 -2.96
CA LYS A 126 -3.99 0.09 -4.31
C LYS A 126 -3.07 1.29 -4.59
N ILE A 127 -3.09 2.31 -3.73
CA ILE A 127 -2.24 3.50 -3.88
C ILE A 127 -0.75 3.14 -3.98
N GLN A 128 -0.29 2.20 -3.15
CA GLN A 128 1.12 1.74 -3.18
C GLN A 128 1.47 1.05 -4.50
N LYS A 129 0.58 0.17 -5.00
CA LYS A 129 0.76 -0.49 -6.29
C LYS A 129 0.75 0.51 -7.45
N ASP A 130 -0.21 1.43 -7.44
CA ASP A 130 -0.35 2.47 -8.47
C ASP A 130 0.87 3.39 -8.47
N LYS A 131 1.40 3.75 -7.29
CA LYS A 131 2.63 4.54 -7.16
C LYS A 131 3.86 3.79 -7.67
N SER A 132 3.99 2.51 -7.34
CA SER A 132 5.07 1.65 -7.86
C SER A 132 5.03 1.58 -9.39
N GLN A 133 3.83 1.48 -9.97
CA GLN A 133 3.63 1.47 -11.41
C GLN A 133 3.95 2.83 -12.04
N GLU A 134 3.44 3.93 -11.47
CA GLU A 134 3.72 5.30 -11.92
C GLU A 134 5.23 5.59 -11.94
N LEU A 135 5.96 5.17 -10.90
CA LEU A 135 7.42 5.32 -10.83
C LEU A 135 8.13 4.42 -11.85
N THR A 136 7.66 3.19 -12.04
CA THR A 136 8.15 2.29 -13.11
C THR A 136 7.98 2.96 -14.48
N ASP A 137 6.82 3.55 -14.75
CA ASP A 137 6.51 4.18 -16.02
C ASP A 137 7.32 5.47 -16.22
N LYS A 138 7.52 6.28 -15.16
CA LYS A 138 8.41 7.46 -15.22
C LYS A 138 9.86 7.07 -15.49
N LEU A 139 10.37 6.04 -14.83
CA LEU A 139 11.72 5.52 -15.06
C LEU A 139 11.85 4.99 -16.49
N LYS A 140 10.85 4.23 -16.95
CA LYS A 140 10.78 3.74 -18.33
C LYS A 140 10.79 4.90 -19.31
N ASN A 141 9.95 5.93 -19.13
CA ASN A 141 9.88 7.09 -20.02
C ASN A 141 11.16 7.93 -20.03
N TYR A 142 11.89 8.01 -18.92
CA TYR A 142 13.17 8.73 -18.86
C TYR A 142 14.25 8.05 -19.71
N TYR A 143 14.20 6.72 -19.81
CA TYR A 143 15.14 5.91 -20.57
C TYR A 143 14.62 5.42 -21.92
N GLU A 144 13.32 5.48 -22.16
CA GLU A 144 12.70 5.09 -23.41
C GLU A 144 13.24 6.04 -24.49
N PRO A 145 13.87 5.50 -25.55
CA PRO A 145 14.25 6.34 -26.67
C PRO A 145 12.95 6.96 -27.23
N LYS A 146 12.85 8.29 -27.19
CA LYS A 146 11.64 9.04 -27.58
C LYS A 146 11.08 8.49 -28.90
N ARG A 147 9.86 7.94 -28.87
CA ARG A 147 9.17 7.41 -30.08
C ARG A 147 9.01 8.46 -31.18
N SER A 148 9.02 9.74 -30.83
CA SER A 148 8.96 10.86 -31.78
C SER A 148 10.22 11.04 -32.62
N SER A 149 11.33 10.33 -32.34
CA SER A 149 12.48 10.30 -33.22
C SER A 149 12.47 8.99 -34.02
N PHE A 150 12.04 9.06 -35.29
CA PHE A 150 12.88 8.68 -36.43
C PHE A 150 13.74 7.40 -36.31
N LEU A 151 13.38 6.38 -35.53
CA LEU A 151 14.30 5.26 -35.31
C LEU A 151 14.15 4.23 -36.42
N VAL A 152 12.95 3.76 -36.73
CA VAL A 152 12.78 2.81 -37.84
C VAL A 152 12.77 3.53 -39.19
N LEU A 153 12.04 4.65 -39.28
CA LEU A 153 12.01 5.52 -40.46
C LEU A 153 13.31 6.31 -40.66
N GLY A 154 13.99 6.71 -39.59
CA GLY A 154 15.28 7.40 -39.72
C GLY A 154 16.47 6.46 -39.77
N ILE A 155 16.44 5.21 -39.27
CA ILE A 155 17.48 4.23 -39.61
C ILE A 155 17.35 3.84 -41.09
N SER A 156 16.13 3.60 -41.59
CA SER A 156 15.92 3.32 -43.02
C SER A 156 16.19 4.55 -43.90
N ALA A 157 15.75 5.75 -43.52
CA ALA A 157 16.08 6.98 -44.24
C ALA A 157 17.56 7.33 -44.13
N PHE A 158 18.23 7.09 -43.00
CA PHE A 158 19.67 7.27 -42.83
C PHE A 158 20.44 6.25 -43.66
N LEU A 159 20.03 4.98 -43.68
CA LEU A 159 20.59 3.95 -44.58
C LEU A 159 20.37 4.30 -46.06
N LEU A 160 19.20 4.84 -46.43
CA LEU A 160 18.91 5.31 -47.79
C LEU A 160 19.73 6.55 -48.16
N ILE A 161 19.86 7.51 -47.24
CA ILE A 161 20.73 8.68 -47.37
C ILE A 161 22.18 8.22 -47.49
N LEU A 162 22.59 7.16 -46.80
CA LEU A 162 23.94 6.60 -46.86
C LEU A 162 24.25 5.86 -48.15
N ILE A 163 23.27 5.12 -48.66
CA ILE A 163 23.37 4.48 -49.97
C ILE A 163 23.44 5.58 -51.03
N ASN A 164 22.62 6.61 -50.93
CA ASN A 164 22.67 7.77 -51.85
C ASN A 164 23.96 8.57 -51.74
N ILE A 165 24.46 8.85 -50.53
CA ILE A 165 25.73 9.53 -50.30
C ILE A 165 26.89 8.67 -50.80
N SER A 166 26.90 7.35 -50.58
CA SER A 166 27.93 6.46 -51.14
C SER A 166 27.93 6.47 -52.67
N VAL A 167 26.75 6.52 -53.30
CA VAL A 167 26.61 6.63 -54.76
C VAL A 167 27.04 8.02 -55.27
N GLN A 168 26.76 9.08 -54.52
CA GLN A 168 27.14 10.45 -54.87
C GLN A 168 28.57 10.82 -54.49
N ILE A 169 29.21 10.11 -53.57
CA ILE A 169 30.61 10.32 -53.16
C ILE A 169 31.55 10.13 -54.34
N GLN A 170 31.25 9.20 -55.26
CA GLN A 170 32.00 9.05 -56.50
C GLN A 170 31.92 10.30 -57.40
N ARG A 171 30.85 11.11 -57.27
CA ARG A 171 30.65 12.36 -58.02
C ARG A 171 31.16 13.59 -57.25
N LEU A 172 30.95 13.63 -55.94
CA LEU A 172 31.39 14.70 -55.03
C LEU A 172 32.90 14.67 -54.81
N SER A 173 33.53 13.50 -54.87
CA SER A 173 34.98 13.37 -54.75
C SER A 173 35.75 14.11 -55.84
N ALA A 174 35.22 14.13 -57.06
CA ALA A 174 35.79 14.89 -58.17
C ALA A 174 35.79 16.40 -57.89
N ILE A 175 34.78 16.90 -57.17
CA ILE A 175 34.66 18.32 -56.79
C ILE A 175 35.46 18.63 -55.51
N PHE A 176 35.54 17.70 -54.56
CA PHE A 176 36.23 17.88 -53.28
C PHE A 176 37.76 17.72 -53.37
N LEU A 177 38.26 16.90 -54.31
CA LEU A 177 39.70 16.75 -54.57
C LEU A 177 40.35 18.08 -54.99
N ASP A 178 39.57 19.01 -55.55
CA ASP A 178 40.03 20.35 -55.93
C ASP A 178 40.19 21.30 -54.72
N PHE A 179 39.47 21.06 -53.61
CA PHE A 179 39.49 21.93 -52.42
C PHE A 179 40.30 21.37 -51.24
N LEU A 180 40.44 20.03 -51.16
CA LEU A 180 41.21 19.35 -50.13
C LEU A 180 42.00 18.20 -50.79
N PRO A 181 43.35 18.23 -50.81
CA PRO A 181 44.19 17.19 -51.42
C PRO A 181 44.27 15.94 -50.53
N ILE A 182 43.13 15.40 -50.14
CA ILE A 182 42.99 14.18 -49.34
C ILE A 182 42.60 13.06 -50.29
N LYS A 183 43.30 11.93 -50.24
CA LYS A 183 42.92 10.76 -51.04
C LYS A 183 41.49 10.34 -50.66
N LEU A 184 40.71 10.07 -51.69
CA LEU A 184 39.33 9.56 -51.65
C LEU A 184 39.09 8.50 -50.57
N ASP A 185 40.05 7.58 -50.42
CA ASP A 185 39.98 6.49 -49.44
C ASP A 185 39.92 6.98 -47.99
N TYR A 186 40.63 8.06 -47.65
CA TYR A 186 40.60 8.63 -46.29
C TYR A 186 39.28 9.34 -45.99
N PHE A 187 38.66 9.98 -46.98
CA PHE A 187 37.36 10.62 -46.79
C PHE A 187 36.26 9.58 -46.52
N ASN A 188 36.26 8.48 -47.28
CA ASN A 188 35.36 7.35 -47.06
C ASN A 188 35.56 6.73 -45.67
N LEU A 189 36.81 6.59 -45.25
CA LEU A 189 37.15 6.05 -43.92
C LEU A 189 36.60 6.95 -42.80
N VAL A 190 36.76 8.27 -42.90
CA VAL A 190 36.23 9.23 -41.91
C VAL A 190 34.70 9.15 -41.82
N LEU A 191 34.00 9.07 -42.96
CA LEU A 191 32.55 8.91 -42.96
C LEU A 191 32.11 7.61 -42.29
N ILE A 192 32.76 6.49 -42.60
CA ILE A 192 32.48 5.19 -41.98
C ILE A 192 32.70 5.24 -40.46
N ILE A 193 33.71 5.97 -39.97
CA ILE A 193 33.94 6.16 -38.54
C ILE A 193 32.78 6.93 -37.89
N ILE A 194 32.35 8.05 -38.48
CA ILE A 194 31.23 8.87 -37.95
C ILE A 194 29.95 8.04 -37.92
N LEU A 195 29.72 7.24 -38.95
CA LEU A 195 28.60 6.32 -39.08
C LEU A 195 28.59 5.22 -38.04
N GLY A 196 29.73 4.56 -37.89
CA GLY A 196 29.96 3.56 -36.86
C GLY A 196 29.68 4.15 -35.48
N PHE A 197 30.13 5.38 -35.23
CA PHE A 197 29.88 6.08 -33.97
C PHE A 197 28.39 6.35 -33.70
N ILE A 198 27.64 6.83 -34.70
CA ILE A 198 26.19 7.06 -34.58
C ILE A 198 25.47 5.73 -34.30
N PHE A 199 25.80 4.68 -35.05
CA PHE A 199 25.21 3.35 -34.87
C PHE A 199 25.52 2.76 -33.49
N LEU A 200 26.78 2.84 -33.05
CA LEU A 200 27.21 2.44 -31.70
C LEU A 200 26.47 3.23 -30.62
N SER A 201 26.27 4.54 -30.80
CA SER A 201 25.54 5.39 -29.85
C SER A 201 24.06 4.96 -29.71
N LEU A 202 23.42 4.58 -30.81
CA LEU A 202 22.03 4.09 -30.79
C LEU A 202 21.90 2.72 -30.15
N LEU A 203 22.77 1.77 -30.53
CA LEU A 203 22.83 0.45 -29.89
C LEU A 203 23.04 0.58 -28.39
N TYR A 204 23.94 1.49 -28.00
CA TYR A 204 24.25 1.78 -26.62
C TYR A 204 23.01 2.26 -25.82
N LYS A 205 22.23 3.21 -26.37
CA LYS A 205 20.98 3.66 -25.74
C LYS A 205 19.97 2.53 -25.55
N ASN A 206 19.77 1.69 -26.56
CA ASN A 206 18.84 0.58 -26.51
C ASN A 206 19.27 -0.50 -25.49
N PHE A 207 20.58 -0.79 -25.42
CA PHE A 207 21.13 -1.70 -24.43
C PHE A 207 20.92 -1.19 -23.00
N LYS A 208 21.15 0.11 -22.76
CA LYS A 208 20.91 0.73 -21.44
C LYS A 208 19.43 0.62 -21.02
N TYR A 209 18.51 0.90 -21.94
CA TYR A 209 17.07 0.76 -21.70
C TYR A 209 16.69 -0.67 -21.30
N ARG A 210 17.10 -1.67 -22.09
CA ARG A 210 16.84 -3.10 -21.79
C ARG A 210 17.40 -3.50 -20.43
N LYS A 211 18.62 -3.04 -20.11
CA LYS A 211 19.25 -3.34 -18.82
C LYS A 211 18.43 -2.77 -17.65
N ILE A 212 17.95 -1.53 -17.75
CA ILE A 212 17.16 -0.89 -16.69
C ILE A 212 15.81 -1.58 -16.52
N GLN A 213 15.18 -2.02 -17.62
CA GLN A 213 13.98 -2.87 -17.53
C GLN A 213 14.27 -4.16 -16.77
N ASN A 214 15.34 -4.87 -17.12
CA ASN A 214 15.72 -6.11 -16.45
C ASN A 214 16.01 -5.89 -14.96
N ILE A 215 16.72 -4.82 -14.60
CA ILE A 215 16.98 -4.48 -13.19
C ILE A 215 15.66 -4.17 -12.46
N THR A 216 14.77 -3.41 -13.08
CA THR A 216 13.46 -3.08 -12.49
C THR A 216 12.63 -4.33 -12.21
N GLU A 217 12.62 -5.29 -13.14
CA GLU A 217 11.96 -6.59 -12.95
C GLU A 217 12.68 -7.46 -11.90
N GLU A 218 14.01 -7.44 -11.88
CA GLU A 218 14.82 -8.15 -10.88
C GLU A 218 14.52 -7.64 -9.47
N LEU A 219 14.44 -6.32 -9.25
CA LEU A 219 14.08 -5.70 -7.97
C LEU A 219 12.68 -6.10 -7.51
N LYS A 220 11.76 -6.37 -8.44
CA LYS A 220 10.41 -6.85 -8.13
C LYS A 220 10.40 -8.34 -7.73
N SER A 221 11.42 -9.09 -8.14
CA SER A 221 11.50 -10.54 -7.95
C SER A 221 11.66 -10.94 -6.47
N PRO A 222 11.10 -12.09 -6.05
CA PRO A 222 11.32 -12.63 -4.70
C PRO A 222 12.80 -12.95 -4.42
N SER A 223 13.55 -13.41 -5.43
CA SER A 223 14.96 -13.79 -5.29
C SER A 223 15.84 -12.61 -4.90
N PHE A 224 15.58 -11.42 -5.46
CA PHE A 224 16.33 -10.23 -5.07
C PHE A 224 16.04 -9.85 -3.61
N ILE A 225 14.78 -9.91 -3.18
CA ILE A 225 14.37 -9.60 -1.80
C ILE A 225 15.06 -10.54 -0.80
N THR A 226 15.04 -11.84 -1.05
CA THR A 226 15.70 -12.81 -0.15
C THR A 226 17.22 -12.59 -0.09
N THR A 227 17.84 -12.28 -1.23
CA THR A 227 19.27 -11.97 -1.27
C THR A 227 19.58 -10.70 -0.49
N PHE A 228 18.75 -9.66 -0.64
CA PHE A 228 18.90 -8.40 0.11
C PHE A 228 18.83 -8.65 1.62
N CYS A 229 17.78 -9.36 2.09
CA CYS A 229 17.63 -9.69 3.51
C CYS A 229 18.82 -10.50 4.03
N HIS A 230 19.31 -11.48 3.27
CA HIS A 230 20.48 -12.28 3.67
C HIS A 230 21.77 -11.46 3.73
N ILE A 231 22.00 -10.55 2.77
CA ILE A 231 23.20 -9.68 2.78
C ILE A 231 23.14 -8.74 3.97
N TYR A 232 21.99 -8.08 4.16
CA TYR A 232 21.78 -7.17 5.28
C TYR A 232 21.92 -7.90 6.63
N ALA A 233 21.40 -9.13 6.73
CA ALA A 233 21.55 -9.96 7.91
C ALA A 233 23.00 -10.35 8.24
N LYS A 234 23.86 -10.40 7.23
CA LYS A 234 25.27 -10.74 7.40
C LYS A 234 26.11 -9.50 7.75
N GLU A 235 25.70 -8.31 7.31
CA GLU A 235 26.39 -7.04 7.60
C GLU A 235 26.08 -6.49 9.00
N HIS A 236 24.98 -6.95 9.61
CA HIS A 236 24.59 -6.58 10.97
C HIS A 236 24.46 -7.84 11.82
N GLU A 237 25.42 -8.09 12.72
CA GLU A 237 25.44 -9.24 13.63
C GLU A 237 24.15 -9.35 14.47
N ASP A 238 23.48 -8.21 14.71
CA ASP A 238 22.22 -8.10 15.44
C ASP A 238 20.98 -8.03 14.53
N TYR A 239 20.99 -8.63 13.34
CA TYR A 239 19.84 -8.59 12.41
C TYR A 239 18.52 -9.10 13.01
N PHE A 240 18.60 -10.05 13.94
CA PHE A 240 17.41 -10.55 14.65
C PHE A 240 16.93 -9.59 15.76
N GLU A 241 17.79 -8.68 16.25
CA GLU A 241 17.43 -7.68 17.25
C GLU A 241 17.02 -6.34 16.61
N THR A 242 17.70 -5.96 15.52
CA THR A 242 17.42 -4.77 14.72
C THR A 242 16.29 -5.04 13.74
N LYS A 243 15.05 -4.85 14.19
CA LYS A 243 13.83 -4.98 13.35
C LYS A 243 13.69 -3.87 12.29
N PHE A 244 14.78 -3.24 11.84
CA PHE A 244 14.72 -2.18 10.84
C PHE A 244 15.95 -2.13 9.95
N PHE A 245 15.79 -1.49 8.78
CA PHE A 245 16.90 -1.09 7.92
C PHE A 245 16.73 0.35 7.41
N LEU A 246 17.85 0.95 7.00
CA LEU A 246 17.90 2.30 6.45
C LEU A 246 17.73 2.33 4.93
N GLU A 247 17.24 3.43 4.40
CA GLU A 247 17.15 3.67 2.96
C GLU A 247 18.53 3.62 2.29
N SER A 248 19.56 4.09 2.99
CA SER A 248 20.97 3.98 2.55
C SER A 248 21.45 2.53 2.38
N SER A 249 20.91 1.57 3.14
CA SER A 249 21.25 0.15 3.01
C SER A 249 20.66 -0.46 1.74
N ILE A 250 19.48 0.00 1.32
CA ILE A 250 18.89 -0.36 0.02
C ILE A 250 19.75 0.21 -1.11
N GLU A 251 20.10 1.50 -1.02
CA GLU A 251 20.93 2.17 -2.00
C GLU A 251 22.28 1.47 -2.17
N ARG A 252 22.96 1.16 -1.06
CA ARG A 252 24.20 0.38 -1.06
C ARG A 252 23.99 -0.99 -1.69
N SER A 253 22.90 -1.68 -1.43
CA SER A 253 22.62 -3.01 -1.99
C SER A 253 22.40 -2.99 -3.50
N ILE A 254 21.58 -2.06 -3.99
CA ILE A 254 21.33 -1.86 -5.42
C ILE A 254 22.64 -1.48 -6.12
N THR A 255 23.40 -0.55 -5.52
CA THR A 255 24.68 -0.10 -6.05
C THR A 255 25.69 -1.23 -6.05
N ASN A 256 25.86 -1.99 -4.98
CA ASN A 256 26.84 -3.09 -4.90
C ASN A 256 26.54 -4.25 -5.86
N ARG A 257 25.26 -4.50 -6.18
CA ARG A 257 24.85 -5.56 -7.09
C ARG A 257 24.95 -5.15 -8.56
N HIS A 258 24.71 -3.88 -8.86
CA HIS A 258 24.68 -3.38 -10.23
C HIS A 258 25.86 -2.45 -10.61
N ALA A 259 26.70 -2.07 -9.65
CA ALA A 259 28.02 -1.49 -9.91
C ALA A 259 28.94 -2.60 -10.44
N ASN A 260 29.70 -2.27 -11.48
CA ASN A 260 30.61 -3.17 -12.17
C ASN A 260 31.64 -3.79 -11.21
N LYS A 261 31.33 -4.95 -10.62
CA LYS A 261 32.28 -5.75 -9.82
C LYS A 261 33.43 -6.37 -10.64
N LYS A 262 33.43 -6.20 -11.97
CA LYS A 262 34.35 -6.93 -12.86
C LYS A 262 35.80 -6.46 -12.87
N PHE A 263 36.16 -5.31 -12.29
CA PHE A 263 37.52 -4.76 -12.44
C PHE A 263 38.36 -4.62 -11.16
N LYS A 264 37.88 -5.08 -9.99
CA LYS A 264 38.70 -4.96 -8.77
C LYS A 264 39.83 -5.99 -8.65
N ASN A 265 39.80 -7.11 -9.38
CA ASN A 265 40.73 -8.23 -9.16
C ASN A 265 41.51 -8.73 -10.40
N GLN A 266 41.56 -7.98 -11.50
CA GLN A 266 42.33 -8.43 -12.67
C GLN A 266 43.66 -7.67 -12.75
N SER A 267 44.73 -8.30 -12.26
CA SER A 267 46.11 -7.81 -12.33
C SER A 267 46.62 -7.93 -13.76
N TRP A 268 46.43 -6.89 -14.57
CA TRP A 268 46.96 -6.84 -15.93
C TRP A 268 48.49 -6.59 -15.88
N HIS A 269 49.24 -7.45 -16.57
CA HIS A 269 50.70 -7.39 -16.61
C HIS A 269 51.23 -6.08 -17.23
N LYS A 270 52.41 -5.67 -16.72
CA LYS A 270 53.08 -4.35 -16.86
C LYS A 270 53.35 -3.83 -18.29
N LYS A 271 53.07 -4.60 -19.36
CA LYS A 271 53.64 -4.36 -20.69
C LYS A 271 52.89 -3.33 -21.55
N ASP A 272 51.62 -3.04 -21.26
CA ASP A 272 50.78 -2.21 -22.15
C ASP A 272 50.36 -0.87 -21.53
N ARG A 273 51.31 -0.05 -21.05
CA ARG A 273 51.00 1.24 -20.39
C ARG A 273 50.37 2.30 -21.30
N ILE A 274 50.65 2.30 -22.59
CA ILE A 274 50.14 3.29 -23.54
C ILE A 274 48.71 2.95 -23.95
N ILE A 275 48.48 1.68 -24.30
CA ILE A 275 47.14 1.14 -24.53
C ILE A 275 46.31 1.29 -23.26
N LYS A 276 46.88 1.06 -22.07
CA LYS A 276 46.23 1.31 -20.78
C LYS A 276 45.81 2.76 -20.60
N ARG A 277 46.60 3.77 -20.96
CA ARG A 277 46.18 5.19 -20.83
C ARG A 277 45.09 5.56 -21.82
N ILE A 278 45.17 5.07 -23.06
CA ILE A 278 44.14 5.33 -24.07
C ILE A 278 42.85 4.61 -23.70
N ILE A 279 42.95 3.34 -23.27
CA ILE A 279 41.84 2.57 -22.73
C ILE A 279 41.33 3.21 -21.45
N GLU A 280 42.13 3.69 -20.51
CA GLU A 280 41.67 4.35 -19.27
C GLU A 280 41.02 5.70 -19.52
N VAL A 281 41.48 6.49 -20.50
CA VAL A 281 40.86 7.78 -20.86
C VAL A 281 39.56 7.58 -21.65
N LEU A 282 39.55 6.60 -22.57
CA LEU A 282 38.32 6.18 -23.24
C LEU A 282 37.39 5.52 -22.23
N GLU A 283 37.90 4.68 -21.35
CA GLU A 283 37.16 4.01 -20.29
C GLU A 283 36.69 5.00 -19.24
N ASP A 284 37.35 6.07 -18.80
CA ASP A 284 36.72 6.97 -17.83
C ASP A 284 35.53 7.73 -18.45
N ARG A 285 35.56 7.96 -19.78
CA ARG A 285 34.40 8.44 -20.54
C ARG A 285 33.40 7.31 -20.89
N ILE A 286 33.83 6.04 -20.88
CA ILE A 286 33.08 4.82 -21.21
C ILE A 286 32.91 3.87 -19.98
N LYS A 287 33.15 4.30 -18.74
CA LYS A 287 33.08 3.50 -17.48
C LYS A 287 31.81 3.82 -16.70
N ASN A 288 31.24 4.99 -16.95
CA ASN A 288 29.88 5.33 -16.53
C ASN A 288 28.71 5.02 -17.49
N PRO A 289 28.84 4.25 -18.60
CA PRO A 289 27.70 3.86 -19.40
C PRO A 289 26.96 2.62 -18.86
N ILE A 290 27.57 1.86 -17.94
CA ILE A 290 27.09 0.53 -17.53
C ILE A 290 26.54 0.53 -16.09
N GLY A 291 27.02 1.45 -15.23
CA GLY A 291 26.46 1.66 -13.89
C GLY A 291 25.24 2.59 -13.93
N ILE A 292 24.28 2.35 -13.05
CA ILE A 292 23.21 3.31 -12.74
C ILE A 292 23.85 4.43 -11.92
N ASN A 293 24.69 5.25 -12.53
CA ASN A 293 25.40 6.34 -11.84
C ASN A 293 24.65 7.68 -11.92
N ASP A 294 23.49 7.71 -12.56
CA ASP A 294 22.58 8.86 -12.47
C ASP A 294 21.80 8.75 -11.16
N GLN A 295 22.07 9.67 -10.23
CA GLN A 295 21.42 9.75 -8.91
C GLN A 295 19.90 9.68 -9.03
N LYS A 296 19.33 10.28 -10.08
CA LYS A 296 17.89 10.27 -10.32
C LYS A 296 17.34 8.87 -10.57
N SER A 297 18.10 8.05 -11.28
CA SER A 297 17.73 6.68 -11.64
C SER A 297 17.86 5.73 -10.47
N LEU A 298 18.91 5.92 -9.67
CA LEU A 298 19.08 5.21 -8.42
C LEU A 298 17.94 5.51 -7.44
N ASN A 299 17.52 6.77 -7.33
CA ASN A 299 16.36 7.16 -6.54
C ASN A 299 15.08 6.44 -7.00
N TYR A 300 14.82 6.38 -8.31
CA TYR A 300 13.66 5.66 -8.83
C TYR A 300 13.72 4.15 -8.54
N LEU A 301 14.86 3.50 -8.74
CA LEU A 301 15.00 2.06 -8.47
C LEU A 301 14.83 1.75 -6.98
N LYS A 302 15.36 2.62 -6.12
CA LYS A 302 15.20 2.55 -4.67
C LYS A 302 13.74 2.67 -4.27
N ASP A 303 13.04 3.69 -4.75
CA ASP A 303 11.62 3.87 -4.48
C ASP A 303 10.80 2.67 -5.00
N ILE A 304 11.08 2.17 -6.21
CA ILE A 304 10.42 0.98 -6.77
C ILE A 304 10.60 -0.23 -5.84
N PHE A 305 11.81 -0.46 -5.34
CA PHE A 305 12.10 -1.55 -4.43
C PHE A 305 11.38 -1.39 -3.09
N ILE A 306 11.40 -0.19 -2.50
CA ILE A 306 10.69 0.14 -1.25
C ILE A 306 9.19 -0.11 -1.40
N TYR A 307 8.57 0.44 -2.45
CA TYR A 307 7.14 0.24 -2.68
C TYR A 307 6.79 -1.23 -2.92
N ASN A 308 7.66 -1.99 -3.58
CA ASN A 308 7.47 -3.43 -3.76
C ASN A 308 7.52 -4.18 -2.42
N LEU A 309 8.48 -3.87 -1.55
CA LEU A 309 8.58 -4.46 -0.21
C LEU A 309 7.35 -4.12 0.65
N ILE A 310 6.90 -2.87 0.63
CA ILE A 310 5.68 -2.44 1.36
C ILE A 310 4.44 -3.15 0.82
N THR A 311 4.30 -3.22 -0.51
CA THR A 311 3.13 -3.85 -1.15
C THR A 311 3.02 -5.34 -0.80
N LYS A 312 4.17 -6.03 -0.72
CA LYS A 312 4.25 -7.44 -0.31
C LYS A 312 4.16 -7.65 1.21
N GLY A 313 4.17 -6.57 1.99
CA GLY A 313 4.05 -6.62 3.45
C GLY A 313 5.33 -7.05 4.17
N TYR A 314 6.50 -6.92 3.53
CA TYR A 314 7.77 -7.21 4.17
C TYR A 314 8.24 -6.08 5.09
N ILE A 315 7.78 -4.84 4.83
CA ILE A 315 8.22 -3.66 5.56
C ILE A 315 7.11 -2.65 5.83
N ARG A 316 7.30 -1.84 6.87
CA ARG A 316 6.51 -0.63 7.17
C ARG A 316 7.42 0.57 7.40
N PHE A 317 6.86 1.78 7.21
CA PHE A 317 7.59 3.01 7.52
C PHE A 317 7.89 3.07 9.03
N GLY A 318 9.17 3.25 9.37
CA GLY A 318 9.66 3.52 10.71
C GLY A 318 9.81 5.03 10.95
N LYS A 319 10.76 5.43 11.81
CA LYS A 319 11.07 6.85 12.05
C LYS A 319 11.98 7.38 10.94
N SER A 320 12.04 8.70 10.80
CA SER A 320 13.09 9.34 10.00
C SER A 320 14.22 9.77 10.93
N ASN A 321 15.45 9.44 10.56
CA ASN A 321 16.64 9.76 11.33
C ASN A 321 17.62 10.47 10.41
N ASN A 322 17.89 11.76 10.66
CA ASN A 322 18.81 12.59 9.85
C ASN A 322 18.59 12.51 8.32
N LEU A 323 17.33 12.63 7.86
CA LEU A 323 16.92 12.56 6.45
C LEU A 323 17.00 11.16 5.80
N ASP A 324 17.46 10.14 6.53
CA ASP A 324 17.37 8.74 6.12
C ASP A 324 16.04 8.15 6.65
N ARG A 325 15.36 7.35 5.82
CA ARG A 325 14.08 6.71 6.18
C ARG A 325 14.37 5.34 6.78
N GLU A 326 13.92 5.12 8.01
CA GLU A 326 13.96 3.79 8.63
C GLU A 326 12.75 2.98 8.17
N PHE A 327 12.96 1.69 7.90
CA PHE A 327 11.92 0.74 7.52
C PHE A 327 11.91 -0.42 8.50
N LEU A 328 10.78 -0.66 9.15
CA LEU A 328 10.58 -1.77 10.07
C LEU A 328 10.27 -3.06 9.30
N ILE A 329 10.92 -4.16 9.65
CA ILE A 329 10.71 -5.49 9.06
C ILE A 329 9.53 -6.18 9.78
N GLU A 330 8.59 -6.75 9.01
CA GLU A 330 7.40 -7.46 9.53
C GLU A 330 7.56 -8.97 9.69
#